data_AF-A0A7C2WD91-F1
#
_entry.id   AF-A0A7C2WD91-F1
#
_cell.length_a   1.000
_cell.length_b   1.000
_cell.length_c   1.000
_cell.angle_alpha   90.00
_cell.angle_beta   90.00
_cell.angle_gamma   90.00
#
_symmetry.space_group_name_H-M   'P 1'
#
loop_
_entity.id
_entity.type
_entity.pdbx_description
1 polymer ?
#
loop_
_entity_poly.entity_id
_entity_poly.type
_entity_poly.pdbx_seq_one_letter_code
_entity_poly.pdbx_strand_id
1 'polypeptide(L)'
;MILVLGIDAATWTVIRPNLDKLESFRKLCNIGKSKELILREKPISASVWCSMFCGKAPQEHGHESYVVNGNIVKREDIKVDFIWDILRREGKEAKALNVPFVVPTYCFGVNFRPIGFGLPTNEKEWQEELDRITRKTKELLAEKPDLLVSVYTLLDRIQHFHWGEDCVVEWYKKLD
;
A
#
# COMPACT_ATOMS: atom_id res chain seq x y z
N MET A 1 -12.03 11.20 10.97
CA MET A 1 -11.49 10.55 9.77
C MET A 1 -9.98 10.72 9.72
N ILE A 2 -9.26 9.62 9.63
CA ILE A 2 -7.82 9.54 9.33
C ILE A 2 -7.68 8.87 7.96
N LEU A 3 -6.88 9.45 7.07
CA LEU A 3 -6.49 8.83 5.80
C LEU A 3 -5.03 8.37 5.90
N VAL A 4 -4.80 7.10 5.61
CA VAL A 4 -3.47 6.52 5.39
C VAL A 4 -3.36 6.16 3.92
N LEU A 5 -2.48 6.87 3.21
CA LEU A 5 -2.14 6.58 1.82
C LEU A 5 -0.82 5.80 1.79
N GLY A 6 -0.87 4.56 1.30
CA GLY A 6 0.29 3.71 1.09
C GLY A 6 0.67 3.66 -0.38
N ILE A 7 1.97 3.69 -0.66
CA ILE A 7 2.50 3.52 -2.02
C ILE A 7 3.65 2.52 -1.93
N ASP A 8 3.45 1.32 -2.46
CA ASP A 8 4.43 0.24 -2.35
C ASP A 8 5.68 0.55 -3.17
N ALA A 9 6.85 0.27 -2.58
CA ALA A 9 8.17 0.61 -3.08
C ALA A 9 8.40 2.11 -3.44
N ALA A 10 7.65 3.04 -2.87
CA ALA A 10 7.88 4.48 -3.06
C ALA A 10 9.12 4.97 -2.28
N THR A 11 10.27 4.97 -2.93
CA THR A 11 11.56 5.30 -2.30
C THR A 11 11.91 6.78 -2.37
N TRP A 12 12.50 7.32 -1.30
CA TRP A 12 13.04 8.68 -1.27
C TRP A 12 14.18 8.91 -2.26
N THR A 13 14.86 7.85 -2.72
CA THR A 13 15.90 7.94 -3.76
C THR A 13 15.34 8.32 -5.12
N VAL A 14 14.07 8.02 -5.40
CA VAL A 14 13.35 8.48 -6.60
C VAL A 14 12.64 9.80 -6.33
N ILE A 15 11.99 9.94 -5.17
CA ILE A 15 11.18 11.12 -4.84
C ILE A 15 12.05 12.39 -4.71
N ARG A 16 13.13 12.37 -3.90
CA ARG A 16 13.90 13.59 -3.59
C ARG A 16 14.48 14.28 -4.83
N PRO A 17 15.13 13.56 -5.77
CA PRO A 17 15.71 14.21 -6.95
C PRO A 17 14.67 14.72 -7.95
N ASN A 18 13.39 14.33 -7.80
CA ASN A 18 12.31 14.65 -8.74
C ASN A 18 11.19 15.49 -8.11
N LEU A 19 11.37 16.10 -6.93
CA LEU A 19 10.35 16.94 -6.28
C LEU A 19 9.92 18.16 -7.11
N ASP A 20 10.75 18.62 -8.05
CA ASP A 20 10.39 19.64 -9.02
C ASP A 20 9.30 19.16 -10.00
N LYS A 21 9.32 17.85 -10.32
CA LYS A 21 8.38 17.18 -11.24
C LYS A 21 7.23 16.45 -10.55
N LEU A 22 7.29 16.28 -9.22
CA LEU A 22 6.28 15.64 -8.40
C LEU A 22 5.61 16.69 -7.51
N GLU A 23 4.62 17.38 -8.07
CA GLU A 23 3.95 18.51 -7.45
C GLU A 23 3.19 18.14 -6.18
N SER A 24 2.44 17.03 -6.17
CA SER A 24 1.69 16.60 -4.99
C SER A 24 2.62 16.16 -3.86
N PHE A 25 3.66 15.37 -4.15
CA PHE A 25 4.71 15.00 -3.18
C PHE A 25 5.41 16.24 -2.62
N ARG A 26 5.80 17.20 -3.48
CA ARG A 26 6.39 18.47 -3.04
C ARG A 26 5.47 19.23 -2.11
N LYS A 27 4.19 19.35 -2.48
CA LYS A 27 3.18 20.02 -1.66
C LYS A 27 3.01 19.33 -0.30
N LEU A 28 2.91 17.99 -0.28
CA LEU A 28 2.82 17.20 0.95
C LEU A 28 4.05 17.39 1.85
N CYS A 29 5.25 17.42 1.27
CA CYS A 29 6.48 17.70 2.02
C CYS A 29 6.48 19.11 2.63
N ASN A 30 5.95 20.11 1.90
CA ASN A 30 5.91 21.50 2.36
C ASN A 30 4.87 21.76 3.46
N ILE A 31 3.70 21.13 3.38
CA ILE A 31 2.62 21.32 4.37
C ILE A 31 2.74 20.39 5.58
N GLY A 32 3.51 19.31 5.45
CA GLY A 32 3.60 18.23 6.44
C GLY A 32 5.00 18.05 7.02
N LYS A 33 5.18 16.93 7.72
CA LYS A 33 6.50 16.48 8.19
C LYS A 33 6.93 15.27 7.37
N SER A 34 7.88 15.47 6.47
CA SER A 34 8.48 14.39 5.67
C SER A 34 9.74 13.86 6.35
N LYS A 35 9.82 12.54 6.55
CA LYS A 35 11.02 11.87 7.03
C LYS A 35 11.19 10.51 6.36
N GLU A 36 12.43 10.13 6.13
CA GLU A 36 12.80 8.80 5.69
C GLU A 36 12.82 7.83 6.88
N LEU A 37 12.17 6.68 6.69
CA LEU A 37 12.23 5.56 7.62
C LEU A 37 13.23 4.54 7.05
N ILE A 38 14.30 4.31 7.80
CA ILE A 38 15.34 3.36 7.42
C ILE A 38 14.97 1.99 8.01
N LEU A 39 14.65 1.03 7.15
CA LEU A 39 14.48 -0.37 7.55
C LEU A 39 15.85 -1.00 7.79
N ARG A 40 15.98 -1.77 8.87
CA ARG A 40 17.16 -2.61 9.14
C ARG A 40 16.95 -4.04 8.65
N GLU A 41 15.70 -4.47 8.66
CA GLU A 41 15.24 -5.77 8.22
C GLU A 41 15.12 -5.81 6.68
N LYS A 42 15.02 -7.03 6.14
CA LYS A 42 14.75 -7.22 4.72
C LYS A 42 13.36 -6.62 4.39
N PRO A 43 13.25 -5.69 3.43
CA PRO A 43 11.99 -5.02 3.10
C PRO A 43 11.09 -5.96 2.26
N ILE A 44 10.45 -6.93 2.92
CA ILE A 44 9.46 -7.80 2.29
C ILE A 44 8.07 -7.21 2.51
N SER A 45 7.36 -6.85 1.45
CA SER A 45 6.02 -6.25 1.52
C SER A 45 5.06 -7.02 2.42
N ALA A 46 4.99 -8.36 2.27
CA ALA A 46 4.15 -9.21 3.12
C ALA A 46 4.33 -8.93 4.62
N SER A 47 5.59 -8.83 5.06
CA SER A 47 5.96 -8.60 6.45
C SER A 47 5.76 -7.14 6.86
N VAL A 48 6.30 -6.20 6.08
CA VAL A 48 6.31 -4.76 6.38
C VAL A 48 4.90 -4.19 6.46
N TRP A 49 4.04 -4.51 5.49
CA TRP A 49 2.63 -4.08 5.50
C TRP A 49 1.83 -4.73 6.63
N CYS A 50 2.18 -5.96 7.01
CA CYS A 50 1.59 -6.61 8.19
C CYS A 50 2.00 -5.87 9.47
N SER A 51 3.29 -5.64 9.69
CA SER A 51 3.80 -4.94 10.87
C SER A 51 3.20 -3.54 11.01
N MET A 52 3.12 -2.77 9.92
CA MET A 52 2.58 -1.41 9.93
C MET A 52 1.14 -1.34 10.44
N PHE A 53 0.29 -2.32 10.10
CA PHE A 53 -1.13 -2.26 10.41
C PHE A 53 -1.57 -3.13 11.59
N CYS A 54 -0.77 -4.10 12.02
CA CYS A 54 -0.99 -4.82 13.28
C CYS A 54 -0.22 -4.24 14.48
N GLY A 55 0.75 -3.35 14.24
CA GLY A 55 1.55 -2.71 15.29
C GLY A 55 2.53 -3.66 15.99
N LYS A 56 2.84 -4.80 15.39
CA LYS A 56 3.76 -5.82 15.92
C LYS A 56 4.98 -5.99 15.02
N ALA A 57 6.11 -6.38 15.59
CA ALA A 57 7.32 -6.73 14.85
C ALA A 57 7.14 -8.06 14.06
N PRO A 58 7.95 -8.30 13.00
CA PRO A 58 7.90 -9.55 12.22
C PRO A 58 7.91 -10.82 13.06
N GLN A 59 8.73 -10.87 14.12
CA GLN A 59 8.86 -12.02 15.00
C GLN A 59 7.61 -12.27 15.85
N GLU A 60 6.80 -11.23 16.10
CA GLU A 60 5.59 -11.32 16.92
C GLU A 60 4.35 -11.72 16.11
N HIS A 61 4.27 -11.36 14.82
CA HIS A 61 3.16 -11.75 13.95
C HIS A 61 3.49 -12.96 13.06
N GLY A 62 4.76 -13.33 12.90
CA GLY A 62 5.21 -14.55 12.22
C GLY A 62 4.93 -14.58 10.71
N HIS A 63 4.57 -13.46 10.11
CA HIS A 63 4.19 -13.37 8.69
C HIS A 63 5.32 -12.74 7.87
N GLU A 64 6.08 -13.57 7.18
CA GLU A 64 7.31 -13.14 6.49
C GLU A 64 7.27 -13.31 4.96
N SER A 65 6.29 -14.05 4.44
CA SER A 65 6.22 -14.43 3.03
C SER A 65 4.76 -14.62 2.59
N TYR A 66 4.49 -14.36 1.31
CA TYR A 66 3.19 -14.68 0.70
C TYR A 66 2.94 -16.18 0.54
N VAL A 67 3.99 -17.01 0.57
CA VAL A 67 3.91 -18.48 0.41
C VAL A 67 4.69 -19.18 1.52
N VAL A 68 4.04 -20.14 2.18
CA VAL A 68 4.62 -21.00 3.23
C VAL A 68 4.31 -22.46 2.88
N ASN A 69 5.34 -23.30 2.81
CA ASN A 69 5.21 -24.73 2.46
C ASN A 69 4.40 -24.97 1.17
N GLY A 70 4.58 -24.11 0.15
CA GLY A 70 3.88 -24.19 -1.13
C GLY A 70 2.44 -23.65 -1.12
N ASN A 71 1.92 -23.19 0.01
CA ASN A 71 0.57 -22.64 0.14
C ASN A 71 0.61 -21.11 0.25
N ILE A 72 -0.31 -20.44 -0.44
CA ILE A 72 -0.50 -18.99 -0.31
C ILE A 72 -1.06 -18.69 1.08
N VAL A 73 -0.39 -17.81 1.80
CA VAL A 73 -0.82 -17.33 3.13
C VAL A 73 -2.03 -16.43 2.98
N LYS A 74 -3.08 -16.70 3.74
CA LYS A 74 -4.32 -15.92 3.75
C LYS A 74 -4.40 -15.05 5.00
N ARG A 75 -5.30 -14.06 5.00
CA ARG A 75 -5.56 -13.21 6.17
C ARG A 75 -5.86 -14.06 7.41
N GLU A 76 -6.58 -15.17 7.25
CA GLU A 76 -7.00 -16.05 8.34
C GLU A 76 -5.82 -16.76 9.00
N ASP A 77 -4.70 -16.97 8.30
CA ASP A 77 -3.51 -17.63 8.83
C ASP A 77 -2.71 -16.70 9.77
N ILE A 78 -2.91 -15.38 9.63
CA ILE A 78 -2.20 -14.34 10.37
C ILE A 78 -2.96 -14.02 11.67
N LYS A 79 -2.53 -14.60 12.80
CA LYS A 79 -3.26 -14.57 14.09
C LYS A 79 -2.99 -13.31 14.93
N VAL A 80 -3.16 -12.14 14.32
CA VAL A 80 -3.07 -10.85 15.01
C VAL A 80 -4.25 -9.95 14.64
N ASP A 81 -4.59 -9.04 15.55
CA ASP A 81 -5.53 -7.96 15.27
C ASP A 81 -4.82 -6.86 14.48
N PHE A 82 -5.46 -6.39 13.42
CA PHE A 82 -5.05 -5.19 12.71
C PHE A 82 -5.84 -3.98 13.22
N ILE A 83 -5.35 -2.77 12.95
CA ILE A 83 -5.99 -1.53 13.41
C ILE A 83 -7.48 -1.45 13.02
N TRP A 84 -7.86 -1.95 11.84
CA TRP A 84 -9.25 -1.98 11.41
C TRP A 84 -10.11 -3.02 12.15
N ASP A 85 -9.53 -4.12 12.63
CA ASP A 85 -10.22 -5.10 13.46
C ASP A 85 -10.54 -4.50 14.84
N ILE A 86 -9.56 -3.81 15.42
CA ILE A 86 -9.66 -3.11 16.70
C ILE A 86 -10.74 -2.02 16.61
N LEU A 87 -10.65 -1.14 15.61
CA LEU A 87 -11.60 -0.05 15.41
C LEU A 87 -13.03 -0.55 15.21
N ARG A 88 -13.24 -1.60 14.39
CA ARG A 88 -14.57 -2.19 14.22
C ARG A 88 -15.14 -2.70 15.54
N ARG A 89 -14.33 -3.35 16.38
CA ARG A 89 -14.75 -3.84 17.71
C ARG A 89 -15.12 -2.69 18.66
N GLU A 90 -14.49 -1.53 18.51
CA GLU A 90 -14.81 -0.30 19.25
C GLU A 90 -15.99 0.50 18.65
N GLY A 91 -16.68 -0.05 17.65
CA GLY A 91 -17.82 0.60 17.01
C GLY A 91 -17.43 1.76 16.08
N LYS A 92 -16.17 1.82 15.64
CA LYS A 92 -15.66 2.78 14.66
C LYS A 92 -15.72 2.21 13.25
N GLU A 93 -15.95 3.07 12.28
CA GLU A 93 -15.95 2.68 10.87
C GLU A 93 -14.53 2.74 10.29
N ALA A 94 -13.97 1.56 9.99
CA ALA A 94 -12.67 1.45 9.35
C ALA A 94 -12.80 0.78 7.98
N LYS A 95 -12.06 1.29 7.00
CA LYS A 95 -11.96 0.74 5.64
C LYS A 95 -10.50 0.59 5.24
N ALA A 96 -10.16 -0.54 4.66
CA ALA A 96 -8.85 -0.78 4.07
C ALA A 96 -9.01 -1.24 2.62
N LEU A 97 -8.26 -0.63 1.71
CA LEU A 97 -8.31 -0.88 0.28
C LEU A 97 -6.92 -1.28 -0.21
N ASN A 98 -6.85 -2.47 -0.80
CA ASN A 98 -5.72 -2.97 -1.57
C ASN A 98 -4.40 -3.12 -0.79
N VAL A 99 -4.45 -3.56 0.48
CA VAL A 99 -3.25 -3.67 1.33
C VAL A 99 -2.44 -4.93 0.99
N PRO A 100 -1.15 -4.81 0.60
CA PRO A 100 -0.34 -5.93 0.10
C PRO A 100 0.41 -6.68 1.21
N PHE A 101 -0.30 -7.13 2.25
CA PHE A 101 0.28 -8.09 3.20
C PHE A 101 -0.08 -9.54 2.84
N VAL A 102 -1.05 -9.78 1.97
CA VAL A 102 -1.39 -11.11 1.41
C VAL A 102 -1.68 -10.98 -0.08
N VAL A 103 -1.77 -12.10 -0.79
CA VAL A 103 -2.13 -12.14 -2.23
C VAL A 103 -3.37 -13.02 -2.42
N PRO A 104 -4.44 -12.54 -3.09
CA PRO A 104 -4.63 -11.15 -3.54
C PRO A 104 -4.59 -10.12 -2.40
N THR A 105 -4.25 -8.88 -2.74
CA THR A 105 -4.21 -7.74 -1.79
C THR A 105 -5.50 -7.65 -0.99
N TYR A 106 -5.36 -7.33 0.29
CA TYR A 106 -6.47 -7.39 1.24
C TYR A 106 -7.34 -6.13 1.19
N CYS A 107 -8.65 -6.32 1.32
CA CYS A 107 -9.62 -5.25 1.53
C CYS A 107 -10.45 -5.54 2.78
N PHE A 108 -10.69 -4.51 3.61
CA PHE A 108 -11.52 -4.60 4.80
C PHE A 108 -12.67 -3.59 4.70
N GLY A 109 -13.92 -4.06 4.84
CA GLY A 109 -15.10 -3.18 4.77
C GLY A 109 -15.33 -2.56 3.39
N VAL A 110 -14.69 -3.09 2.34
CA VAL A 110 -14.74 -2.57 0.98
C VAL A 110 -14.97 -3.73 0.01
N ASN A 111 -15.96 -3.62 -0.86
CA ASN A 111 -16.12 -4.50 -2.01
C ASN A 111 -15.25 -4.01 -3.16
N PHE A 112 -14.09 -4.63 -3.36
CA PHE A 112 -13.15 -4.31 -4.42
C PHE A 112 -12.40 -5.56 -4.86
N ARG A 113 -12.25 -5.75 -6.17
CA ARG A 113 -11.44 -6.82 -6.75
C ARG A 113 -10.11 -6.24 -7.24
N PRO A 114 -8.97 -6.62 -6.63
CA PRO A 114 -7.65 -6.15 -7.06
C PRO A 114 -7.30 -6.49 -8.51
N ILE A 115 -6.52 -5.63 -9.15
CA ILE A 115 -5.98 -5.85 -10.50
C ILE A 115 -4.83 -6.82 -10.43
N GLY A 116 -4.83 -7.87 -11.26
CA GLY A 116 -3.74 -8.85 -11.25
C GLY A 116 -3.47 -9.45 -9.86
N PHE A 117 -4.49 -9.61 -9.01
CA PHE A 117 -4.35 -10.02 -7.61
C PHE A 117 -3.54 -9.03 -6.74
N GLY A 118 -3.48 -7.75 -7.11
CA GLY A 118 -2.62 -6.74 -6.50
C GLY A 118 -1.18 -6.76 -7.04
N LEU A 119 -0.93 -7.54 -8.08
CA LEU A 119 0.36 -7.72 -8.74
C LEU A 119 0.24 -7.39 -10.24
N PRO A 120 -0.15 -6.15 -10.63
CA PRO A 120 -0.27 -5.79 -12.04
C PRO A 120 1.07 -5.97 -12.78
N THR A 121 1.01 -6.53 -13.99
CA THR A 121 2.18 -7.06 -14.70
C THR A 121 2.60 -6.28 -15.93
N ASN A 122 1.74 -5.41 -16.44
CA ASN A 122 1.97 -4.64 -17.66
C ASN A 122 1.37 -3.24 -17.55
N GLU A 123 1.76 -2.34 -18.45
CA GLU A 123 1.33 -0.93 -18.46
C GLU A 123 -0.18 -0.75 -18.42
N LYS A 124 -0.95 -1.60 -19.12
CA LYS A 124 -2.42 -1.54 -19.07
C LYS A 124 -2.93 -1.83 -17.66
N GLU A 125 -2.40 -2.86 -17.01
CA GLU A 125 -2.77 -3.21 -15.63
C GLU A 125 -2.29 -2.17 -14.62
N TRP A 126 -1.10 -1.57 -14.81
CA TRP A 126 -0.59 -0.49 -13.96
C TRP A 126 -1.52 0.74 -14.03
N GLN A 127 -1.92 1.14 -15.23
CA GLN A 127 -2.87 2.24 -15.41
C GLN A 127 -4.23 1.89 -14.82
N GLU A 128 -4.73 0.68 -15.05
CA GLU A 128 -6.02 0.24 -14.52
C GLU A 128 -6.04 0.24 -12.98
N GLU A 129 -4.96 -0.21 -12.33
CA GLU A 129 -4.83 -0.15 -10.87
C GLU A 129 -4.83 1.30 -10.38
N LEU A 130 -4.00 2.17 -10.98
CA LEU A 130 -3.93 3.59 -10.63
C LEU A 130 -5.33 4.23 -10.67
N ASP A 131 -6.06 4.02 -11.76
CA ASP A 131 -7.38 4.62 -11.97
C ASP A 131 -8.44 4.06 -11.00
N ARG A 132 -8.47 2.73 -10.83
CA ARG A 132 -9.50 2.07 -10.03
C ARG A 132 -9.29 2.25 -8.54
N ILE A 133 -8.05 2.21 -8.06
CA ILE A 133 -7.73 2.54 -6.66
C ILE A 133 -8.05 4.00 -6.40
N THR A 134 -7.63 4.93 -7.27
CA THR A 134 -7.93 6.37 -7.09
C THR A 134 -9.42 6.64 -7.06
N ARG A 135 -10.19 6.07 -7.99
CA ARG A 135 -11.64 6.23 -8.02
C ARG A 135 -12.28 5.67 -6.74
N LYS A 136 -11.89 4.46 -6.34
CA LYS A 136 -12.46 3.83 -5.15
C LYS A 136 -12.11 4.60 -3.89
N THR A 137 -10.88 5.09 -3.75
CA THR A 137 -10.46 5.92 -2.63
C THR A 137 -11.28 7.21 -2.53
N LYS A 138 -11.58 7.87 -3.65
CA LYS A 138 -12.46 9.06 -3.67
C LYS A 138 -13.89 8.73 -3.23
N GLU A 139 -14.45 7.60 -3.68
CA GLU A 139 -15.76 7.12 -3.20
C GLU A 139 -15.75 6.90 -1.69
N LEU A 140 -14.75 6.16 -1.18
CA LEU A 140 -14.64 5.83 0.25
C LEU A 140 -14.40 7.07 1.12
N LEU A 141 -13.67 8.08 0.62
CA LEU A 141 -13.49 9.37 1.30
C LEU A 141 -14.81 10.12 1.47
N ALA A 142 -15.71 10.04 0.47
CA ALA A 142 -17.02 10.69 0.54
C ALA A 142 -17.93 10.07 1.62
N GLU A 143 -17.73 8.79 1.94
CA GLU A 143 -18.42 8.08 3.03
C GLU A 143 -17.95 8.53 4.43
N LYS A 144 -16.80 9.20 4.53
CA LYS A 144 -16.22 9.74 5.77
C LYS A 144 -16.05 8.71 6.90
N PRO A 145 -15.39 7.55 6.66
CA PRO A 145 -15.10 6.60 7.74
C PRO A 145 -14.19 7.21 8.81
N ASP A 146 -14.13 6.60 10.00
CA ASP A 146 -13.18 7.00 11.03
C ASP A 146 -11.73 6.78 10.58
N LEU A 147 -11.47 5.68 9.86
CA LEU A 147 -10.18 5.36 9.23
C LEU A 147 -10.38 4.87 7.78
N LEU A 148 -9.60 5.43 6.85
CA LEU A 148 -9.42 4.90 5.51
C LEU A 148 -7.94 4.61 5.25
N VAL A 149 -7.63 3.36 4.91
CA VAL A 149 -6.33 2.96 4.36
C VAL A 149 -6.51 2.67 2.87
N SER A 150 -5.68 3.27 2.03
CA SER A 150 -5.64 2.98 0.59
C SER A 150 -4.20 2.79 0.14
N VAL A 151 -3.92 1.67 -0.53
CA VAL A 151 -2.56 1.33 -0.96
C VAL A 151 -2.49 1.15 -2.47
N TYR A 152 -1.51 1.78 -3.11
CA TYR A 152 -1.12 1.56 -4.51
C TYR A 152 0.07 0.61 -4.54
N THR A 153 0.03 -0.42 -5.39
CA THR A 153 1.10 -1.43 -5.49
C THR A 153 1.84 -1.38 -6.82
N LEU A 154 1.30 -0.67 -7.82
CA LEU A 154 1.86 -0.59 -9.17
C LEU A 154 3.33 -0.18 -9.23
N LEU A 155 3.80 0.75 -8.37
CA LEU A 155 5.19 1.22 -8.42
C LEU A 155 6.18 0.14 -8.03
N ASP A 156 5.83 -0.76 -7.10
CA ASP A 156 6.63 -1.96 -6.81
C ASP A 156 6.76 -2.83 -8.06
N ARG A 157 5.66 -3.05 -8.77
CA ARG A 157 5.65 -3.88 -9.98
C ARG A 157 6.47 -3.27 -11.10
N ILE A 158 6.31 -1.98 -11.37
CA ILE A 158 7.10 -1.27 -12.38
C ILE A 158 8.59 -1.36 -12.05
N GLN A 159 8.97 -1.16 -10.79
CA GLN A 159 10.37 -1.24 -10.37
C GLN A 159 10.93 -2.67 -10.45
N HIS A 160 10.09 -3.70 -10.32
CA HIS A 160 10.49 -5.09 -10.58
C HIS A 160 10.83 -5.35 -12.06
N PHE A 161 10.15 -4.70 -13.01
CA PHE A 161 10.36 -4.90 -14.44
C PHE A 161 11.35 -3.91 -15.07
N HIS A 162 11.42 -2.69 -14.56
CA HIS A 162 12.11 -1.55 -15.18
C HIS A 162 13.05 -0.82 -14.21
N TRP A 163 13.72 -1.57 -13.32
CA TRP A 163 14.60 -1.00 -12.31
C TRP A 163 15.67 -0.07 -12.92
N GLY A 164 15.67 1.20 -12.51
CA GLY A 164 16.65 2.20 -12.97
C GLY A 164 16.36 2.80 -14.35
N GLU A 165 15.24 2.46 -14.98
CA GLU A 165 14.81 3.06 -16.25
C GLU A 165 14.01 4.34 -16.02
N ASP A 166 14.07 5.27 -16.98
CA ASP A 166 13.36 6.57 -16.91
C ASP A 166 11.84 6.41 -16.78
N CYS A 167 11.28 5.32 -17.29
CA CYS A 167 9.84 5.05 -17.22
C CYS A 167 9.33 4.96 -15.77
N VAL A 168 10.19 4.59 -14.80
CA VAL A 168 9.85 4.58 -13.38
C VAL A 168 9.39 5.97 -12.94
N VAL A 169 10.15 7.02 -13.28
CA VAL A 169 9.81 8.40 -12.89
C VAL A 169 8.54 8.86 -13.58
N GLU A 170 8.29 8.46 -14.84
CA GLU A 170 7.03 8.76 -15.53
C GLU A 170 5.82 8.17 -14.80
N TRP A 171 5.95 6.98 -14.20
CA TRP A 171 4.88 6.41 -13.39
C TRP A 171 4.71 7.06 -12.03
N TYR A 172 5.80 7.54 -11.40
CA TYR A 172 5.68 8.40 -10.22
C TYR A 172 4.88 9.68 -10.56
N LYS A 173 5.14 10.30 -11.72
CA LYS A 173 4.40 11.49 -12.17
C LYS A 173 2.92 11.22 -12.46
N LYS A 174 2.58 10.02 -12.96
CA LYS A 174 1.18 9.63 -13.16
C LYS A 174 0.43 9.42 -11.84
N LEU A 175 1.14 8.91 -10.82
CA LEU A 175 0.57 8.68 -9.49
C LEU A 175 0.39 9.96 -8.69
N ASP A 176 1.37 10.87 -8.79
CA ASP A 176 1.40 12.20 -8.14
C ASP A 176 0.20 13.08 -8.52
#